data_AF-A0A1T5MG56-F1
#
_entry.id   AF-A0A1T5MG56-F1
#
_cell.length_a   1.000
_cell.length_b   1.000
_cell.length_c   1.000
_cell.angle_alpha   90.00
_cell.angle_beta   90.00
_cell.angle_gamma   90.00
#
_symmetry.space_group_name_H-M   'P 1'
#
loop_
_entity.id
_entity.type
_entity.pdbx_description
1 polymer ?
#
loop_
_entity_poly.entity_id
_entity_poly.type
_entity_poly.pdbx_seq_one_letter_code
_entity_poly.pdbx_strand_id
1 'polypeptide(L)'
;MVMQKILFLFLGCVIISCNSLHNVKTAFSHKTPYELYIESLEKAHLDKSPMATAWIEAGQKALNDSVSIALPFSEAGVFQASEVEARCYSFPVRDGQVLKISGAVKSSANSKIFLDLFVWKDSVWTPLAHADSALMLTHEFDHDYTCLIRLQPELLVNAYYTLTISMTPVLINPVSGASNRSIGSFYGDVRESGKRLHEGIDIFAAKGTPIVAPAAGIITRVGTSTLGGKVVWMQDGKRGHSYYFAHLDEQLVKTGARVKQGDTLGLVGNTGNARTTPSHLHFGIYQVRSKDPIHYVRTMDALVNSLPLDTAFSVQAYRVHEKKTVLRAGPDEKRPLKVTLAKNAYVKILAQSKDWYRVSLPDKRQGYILRKSVSPADKGKFVKLNAPATLLSEVKDDSIPLAYLTKSMPVEILANFGRYSFVKTKDGMVGWLAGMSR
;
A
#
# COMPACT_ATOMS: atom_id res chain seq x y z
N MET A 1 -19.22 29.93 63.33
CA MET A 1 -18.37 28.78 63.76
C MET A 1 -19.13 27.52 63.34
N VAL A 2 -19.01 26.98 62.11
CA VAL A 2 -17.83 26.38 61.43
C VAL A 2 -17.26 25.25 62.32
N MET A 3 -17.21 23.96 61.97
CA MET A 3 -17.11 23.30 60.67
C MET A 3 -17.51 21.81 60.81
N GLN A 4 -18.30 21.27 59.87
CA GLN A 4 -18.53 19.83 59.71
C GLN A 4 -17.75 19.37 58.48
N LYS A 5 -16.84 18.40 58.64
CA LYS A 5 -15.95 17.91 57.57
C LYS A 5 -16.74 17.08 56.56
N ILE A 6 -16.83 17.56 55.32
CA ILE A 6 -17.32 16.81 54.16
C ILE A 6 -16.13 16.13 53.47
N LEU A 7 -16.26 14.83 53.26
CA LEU A 7 -15.36 13.97 52.50
C LEU A 7 -15.56 14.25 51.00
N PHE A 8 -14.60 14.90 50.34
CA PHE A 8 -14.61 15.08 48.88
C PHE A 8 -14.05 13.84 48.19
N LEU A 9 -14.92 13.08 47.52
CA LEU A 9 -14.53 12.10 46.51
C LEU A 9 -14.16 12.88 45.22
N PHE A 10 -12.88 12.90 44.85
CA PHE A 10 -12.42 13.45 43.59
C PHE A 10 -12.82 12.48 42.46
N LEU A 11 -13.96 12.72 41.82
CA LEU A 11 -14.32 12.08 40.56
C LEU A 11 -13.57 12.81 39.43
N GLY A 12 -12.43 12.28 39.01
CA GLY A 12 -11.68 12.79 37.87
C GLY A 12 -12.50 12.62 36.59
N CYS A 13 -13.05 13.71 36.06
CA CYS A 13 -13.58 13.76 34.71
C CYS A 13 -12.44 13.55 33.71
N VAL A 14 -12.28 12.31 33.24
CA VAL A 14 -11.56 12.04 32.00
C VAL A 14 -12.42 12.60 30.87
N ILE A 15 -11.96 13.69 30.25
CA ILE A 15 -12.52 14.21 29.01
C ILE A 15 -12.17 13.21 27.91
N ILE A 16 -13.02 12.21 27.76
CA ILE A 16 -12.97 11.27 26.65
C ILE A 16 -13.49 12.02 25.42
N SER A 17 -12.58 12.36 24.51
CA SER A 17 -12.91 12.87 23.17
C SER A 17 -13.98 11.99 22.52
N CYS A 18 -15.07 12.60 22.07
CA CYS A 18 -16.24 11.91 21.49
C CYS A 18 -15.91 11.03 20.26
N ASN A 19 -14.70 11.09 19.70
CA ASN A 19 -14.25 10.18 18.65
C ASN A 19 -13.90 8.77 19.14
N SER A 20 -13.58 8.56 20.42
CA SER A 20 -13.24 7.21 20.91
C SER A 20 -14.48 6.34 21.17
N LEU A 21 -15.62 6.95 21.50
CA LEU A 21 -16.89 6.22 21.71
C LEU A 21 -17.50 5.71 20.40
N HIS A 22 -17.25 6.39 19.28
CA HIS A 22 -17.70 5.90 17.98
C HIS A 22 -16.94 4.65 17.53
N ASN A 23 -15.64 4.57 17.87
CA ASN A 23 -14.78 3.42 17.60
C ASN A 23 -15.18 2.16 18.40
N VAL A 24 -15.75 2.32 19.59
CA VAL A 24 -16.17 1.17 20.43
C VAL A 24 -17.44 0.50 19.88
N LYS A 25 -18.36 1.24 19.25
CA LYS A 25 -19.55 0.63 18.61
C LYS A 25 -19.22 -0.07 17.28
N THR A 26 -18.24 0.41 16.51
CA THR A 26 -17.73 -0.27 15.31
C THR A 26 -16.90 -1.51 15.61
N ALA A 27 -16.36 -1.66 16.82
CA ALA A 27 -15.61 -2.85 17.23
C ALA A 27 -16.49 -4.11 17.43
N PHE A 28 -17.82 -3.98 17.42
CA PHE A 28 -18.77 -5.10 17.55
C PHE A 28 -19.57 -5.42 16.27
N SER A 29 -19.32 -4.68 15.18
CA SER A 29 -19.81 -5.06 13.85
C SER A 29 -18.76 -5.93 13.18
N HIS A 30 -19.08 -7.20 12.88
CA HIS A 30 -18.24 -8.04 12.03
C HIS A 30 -18.18 -7.55 10.57
N LYS A 31 -18.99 -6.55 10.20
CA LYS A 31 -19.12 -6.04 8.84
C LYS A 31 -18.28 -4.79 8.61
N THR A 32 -17.59 -4.77 7.48
CA THR A 32 -16.79 -3.67 6.96
C THR A 32 -17.68 -2.46 6.57
N PRO A 33 -17.14 -1.23 6.52
CA PRO A 33 -17.83 -0.06 5.99
C PRO A 33 -18.37 -0.28 4.57
N TYR A 34 -17.64 -1.05 3.75
CA TYR A 34 -18.08 -1.46 2.42
C TYR A 34 -19.36 -2.32 2.47
N GLU A 35 -19.41 -3.33 3.34
CA GLU A 35 -20.59 -4.20 3.50
C GLU A 35 -21.78 -3.43 4.10
N LEU A 36 -21.53 -2.55 5.06
CA LEU A 36 -22.57 -1.68 5.63
C LEU A 36 -23.17 -0.75 4.57
N TYR A 37 -22.38 -0.32 3.59
CA TYR A 37 -22.88 0.47 2.47
C TYR A 37 -23.75 -0.37 1.54
N ILE A 38 -23.35 -1.61 1.21
CA ILE A 38 -24.20 -2.54 0.44
C ILE A 38 -25.55 -2.73 1.15
N GLU A 39 -25.56 -3.00 2.45
CA GLU A 39 -26.81 -3.12 3.20
C GLU A 39 -27.66 -1.85 3.16
N SER A 40 -27.02 -0.67 3.13
CA SER A 40 -27.76 0.59 3.05
C SER A 40 -28.47 0.74 1.70
N LEU A 41 -27.87 0.23 0.62
CA LEU A 41 -28.49 0.19 -0.71
C LEU A 41 -29.65 -0.82 -0.72
N GLU A 42 -29.49 -1.99 -0.09
CA GLU A 42 -30.55 -2.99 0.05
C GLU A 42 -31.74 -2.45 0.85
N LYS A 43 -31.47 -1.79 1.99
CA LYS A 43 -32.50 -1.14 2.83
C LYS A 43 -33.23 -0.02 2.09
N ALA A 44 -32.55 0.64 1.16
CA ALA A 44 -33.13 1.67 0.29
C ALA A 44 -33.81 1.08 -0.96
N HIS A 45 -33.79 -0.24 -1.15
CA HIS A 45 -34.27 -0.94 -2.36
C HIS A 45 -33.57 -0.47 -3.66
N LEU A 46 -32.30 -0.07 -3.55
CA LEU A 46 -31.47 0.40 -4.65
C LEU A 46 -30.43 -0.64 -5.10
N ASP A 47 -30.23 -1.73 -4.36
CA ASP A 47 -29.25 -2.79 -4.62
C ASP A 47 -29.38 -3.42 -6.03
N LYS A 48 -30.62 -3.52 -6.52
CA LYS A 48 -30.93 -4.04 -7.86
C LYS A 48 -30.91 -2.98 -8.96
N SER A 49 -30.63 -1.73 -8.63
CA SER A 49 -30.46 -0.69 -9.65
C SER A 49 -29.20 -0.97 -10.49
N PRO A 50 -29.19 -0.61 -11.79
CA PRO A 50 -28.02 -0.81 -12.64
C PRO A 50 -26.73 -0.20 -12.06
N MET A 51 -26.85 0.93 -11.37
CA MET A 51 -25.70 1.59 -10.71
C MET A 51 -25.20 0.83 -9.50
N ALA A 52 -26.07 0.36 -8.61
CA ALA A 52 -25.66 -0.42 -7.45
C ALA A 52 -25.06 -1.78 -7.86
N THR A 53 -25.67 -2.46 -8.83
CA THR A 53 -25.12 -3.71 -9.37
C THR A 53 -23.74 -3.48 -9.98
N ALA A 54 -23.58 -2.45 -10.83
CA ALA A 54 -22.28 -2.09 -11.39
C ALA A 54 -21.23 -1.76 -10.30
N TRP A 55 -21.66 -1.18 -9.17
CA TRP A 55 -20.77 -0.82 -8.07
C TRP A 55 -20.28 -2.03 -7.30
N ILE A 56 -21.18 -2.99 -7.01
CA ILE A 56 -20.83 -4.26 -6.39
C ILE A 56 -19.88 -5.05 -7.32
N GLU A 57 -20.21 -5.13 -8.62
CA GLU A 57 -19.39 -5.80 -9.62
C GLU A 57 -18.01 -5.15 -9.78
N ALA A 58 -17.92 -3.81 -9.79
CA ALA A 58 -16.65 -3.10 -9.84
C ALA A 58 -15.77 -3.45 -8.63
N GLY A 59 -16.37 -3.50 -7.44
CA GLY A 59 -15.68 -3.85 -6.20
C GLY A 59 -15.17 -5.30 -6.18
N GLN A 60 -15.89 -6.23 -6.79
CA GLN A 60 -15.50 -7.64 -6.91
C GLN A 60 -14.44 -7.84 -8.00
N LYS A 61 -14.66 -7.25 -9.19
CA LYS A 61 -13.74 -7.34 -10.33
C LYS A 61 -12.37 -6.78 -10.00
N ALA A 62 -12.31 -5.70 -9.22
CA ALA A 62 -11.05 -5.08 -8.85
C ALA A 62 -10.12 -5.99 -8.03
N LEU A 63 -10.66 -6.98 -7.30
CA LEU A 63 -9.85 -7.98 -6.60
C LEU A 63 -9.04 -8.87 -7.57
N ASN A 64 -9.51 -9.02 -8.81
CA ASN A 64 -8.86 -9.82 -9.85
C ASN A 64 -8.04 -8.97 -10.84
N ASP A 65 -8.30 -7.66 -10.95
CA ASP A 65 -7.56 -6.72 -11.80
C ASP A 65 -6.69 -5.76 -10.96
N SER A 66 -5.92 -6.34 -10.03
CA SER A 66 -5.06 -5.56 -9.13
C SER A 66 -3.79 -5.06 -9.83
N VAL A 67 -3.31 -3.90 -9.38
CA VAL A 67 -1.99 -3.38 -9.76
C VAL A 67 -0.96 -3.86 -8.75
N SER A 68 0.15 -4.43 -9.22
CA SER A 68 1.26 -4.79 -8.33
C SER A 68 2.16 -3.59 -8.03
N ILE A 69 2.35 -3.27 -6.76
CA ILE A 69 3.17 -2.15 -6.28
C ILE A 69 4.40 -2.63 -5.52
N ALA A 70 5.43 -1.79 -5.45
CA ALA A 70 6.57 -1.96 -4.55
C ALA A 70 6.36 -1.06 -3.34
N LEU A 71 6.72 -1.54 -2.15
CA LEU A 71 6.67 -0.74 -0.95
C LEU A 71 8.05 -0.11 -0.65
N PRO A 72 8.08 1.13 -0.14
CA PRO A 72 6.91 1.91 0.22
C PRO A 72 6.29 2.62 -1.02
N PHE A 73 4.97 2.84 -1.01
CA PHE A 73 4.19 3.36 -2.14
C PHE A 73 3.37 4.58 -1.76
N SER A 74 3.26 5.55 -2.67
CA SER A 74 2.30 6.65 -2.54
C SER A 74 1.62 6.97 -3.87
N GLU A 75 0.35 7.33 -3.81
CA GLU A 75 -0.45 7.74 -4.94
C GLU A 75 -1.45 8.85 -4.55
N ALA A 76 -1.71 9.75 -5.48
CA ALA A 76 -2.78 10.73 -5.42
C ALA A 76 -3.73 10.49 -6.60
N GLY A 77 -5.03 10.33 -6.35
CA GLY A 77 -5.98 9.97 -7.41
C GLY A 77 -7.38 10.54 -7.20
N VAL A 78 -8.24 10.31 -8.20
CA VAL A 78 -9.57 10.90 -8.29
C VAL A 78 -10.62 9.87 -8.70
N PHE A 79 -11.72 9.79 -7.98
CA PHE A 79 -12.94 9.11 -8.41
C PHE A 79 -13.91 10.15 -8.97
N GLN A 80 -14.55 9.82 -10.08
CA GLN A 80 -15.56 10.66 -10.71
C GLN A 80 -16.94 10.08 -10.46
N ALA A 81 -17.91 10.92 -10.12
CA ALA A 81 -19.29 10.50 -9.85
C ALA A 81 -19.94 9.78 -11.04
N SER A 82 -19.53 10.11 -12.26
CA SER A 82 -20.03 9.50 -13.50
C SER A 82 -19.49 8.10 -13.78
N GLU A 83 -18.53 7.61 -12.98
CA GLU A 83 -17.88 6.34 -13.20
C GLU A 83 -17.94 5.47 -11.95
N VAL A 84 -18.31 4.21 -12.16
CA VAL A 84 -18.41 3.22 -11.10
C VAL A 84 -17.14 2.37 -11.13
N GLU A 85 -16.20 2.68 -10.25
CA GLU A 85 -14.86 2.09 -10.25
C GLU A 85 -14.36 1.76 -8.83
N ALA A 86 -13.54 0.73 -8.74
CA ALA A 86 -12.76 0.40 -7.57
C ALA A 86 -11.27 0.30 -7.96
N ARG A 87 -10.39 0.67 -7.04
CA ARG A 87 -8.94 0.62 -7.24
C ARG A 87 -8.33 -0.41 -6.32
N CYS A 88 -7.51 -1.29 -6.89
CA CYS A 88 -6.80 -2.29 -6.10
C CYS A 88 -5.27 -2.21 -6.27
N TYR A 89 -4.58 -2.52 -5.16
CA TYR A 89 -3.12 -2.52 -5.05
C TYR A 89 -2.68 -3.82 -4.38
N SER A 90 -1.86 -4.61 -5.06
CA SER A 90 -1.31 -5.86 -4.52
C SER A 90 0.18 -5.74 -4.22
N PHE A 91 0.59 -6.34 -3.10
CA PHE A 91 1.98 -6.33 -2.64
C PHE A 91 2.23 -7.53 -1.70
N PRO A 92 3.45 -8.09 -1.72
CA PRO A 92 3.83 -9.11 -0.76
C PRO A 92 4.11 -8.50 0.61
N VAL A 93 3.83 -9.26 1.66
CA VAL A 93 4.21 -8.97 3.05
C VAL A 93 4.89 -10.19 3.65
N ARG A 94 5.74 -9.95 4.64
CA ARG A 94 6.46 -10.99 5.37
C ARG A 94 6.07 -10.99 6.84
N ASP A 95 6.20 -12.15 7.47
CA ASP A 95 6.18 -12.27 8.93
C ASP A 95 7.15 -11.26 9.57
N GLY A 96 6.74 -10.62 10.65
CA GLY A 96 7.54 -9.62 11.38
C GLY A 96 7.44 -8.20 10.83
N GLN A 97 6.50 -7.94 9.91
CA GLN A 97 6.26 -6.62 9.34
C GLN A 97 4.93 -6.01 9.81
N VAL A 98 4.91 -4.68 9.92
CA VAL A 98 3.74 -3.88 10.24
C VAL A 98 3.39 -3.02 9.04
N LEU A 99 2.23 -3.27 8.44
CA LEU A 99 1.61 -2.40 7.46
C LEU A 99 1.15 -1.11 8.13
N LYS A 100 1.49 0.02 7.50
CA LYS A 100 0.91 1.31 7.81
C LYS A 100 0.36 1.93 6.54
N ILE A 101 -0.94 2.14 6.53
CA ILE A 101 -1.66 2.92 5.53
C ILE A 101 -2.05 4.26 6.14
N SER A 102 -1.80 5.32 5.39
CA SER A 102 -2.30 6.66 5.69
C SER A 102 -2.73 7.34 4.40
N GLY A 103 -3.61 8.32 4.53
CA GLY A 103 -4.15 9.05 3.39
C GLY A 103 -5.02 10.20 3.82
N ALA A 104 -5.57 10.91 2.86
CA ALA A 104 -6.58 11.93 3.06
C ALA A 104 -7.61 11.84 1.94
N VAL A 105 -8.87 12.10 2.26
CA VAL A 105 -9.97 12.13 1.30
C VAL A 105 -10.57 13.52 1.27
N LYS A 106 -10.81 14.03 0.06
CA LYS A 106 -11.65 15.21 -0.17
C LYS A 106 -12.77 14.80 -1.12
N SER A 107 -13.99 14.69 -0.60
CA SER A 107 -15.17 14.26 -1.35
C SER A 107 -16.28 15.31 -1.34
N SER A 108 -17.16 15.26 -2.34
CA SER A 108 -18.42 15.99 -2.31
C SER A 108 -19.31 15.46 -1.17
N ALA A 109 -20.07 16.35 -0.52
CA ALA A 109 -21.07 16.01 0.49
C ALA A 109 -20.57 15.13 1.67
N ASN A 110 -19.27 15.15 1.97
CA ASN A 110 -18.62 14.28 2.98
C ASN A 110 -18.84 12.78 2.73
N SER A 111 -19.06 12.39 1.47
CA SER A 111 -19.25 10.99 1.09
C SER A 111 -18.00 10.15 1.36
N LYS A 112 -18.22 8.86 1.60
CA LYS A 112 -17.16 7.96 2.05
C LYS A 112 -16.34 7.37 0.91
N ILE A 113 -15.06 7.14 1.21
CA ILE A 113 -14.24 6.13 0.53
C ILE A 113 -14.00 4.98 1.52
N PHE A 114 -14.22 3.76 1.05
CA PHE A 114 -13.95 2.53 1.76
C PHE A 114 -12.55 2.04 1.45
N LEU A 115 -11.83 1.60 2.49
CA LEU A 115 -10.56 0.91 2.37
C LEU A 115 -10.70 -0.48 2.98
N ASP A 116 -10.43 -1.50 2.19
CA ASP A 116 -10.41 -2.89 2.65
C ASP A 116 -9.02 -3.49 2.40
N LEU A 117 -8.51 -4.24 3.38
CA LEU A 117 -7.30 -5.03 3.29
C LEU A 117 -7.68 -6.51 3.24
N PHE A 118 -7.15 -7.20 2.23
CA PHE A 118 -7.30 -8.64 2.03
C PHE A 118 -5.95 -9.33 2.08
N VAL A 119 -5.96 -10.61 2.43
CA VAL A 119 -4.84 -11.54 2.26
C VAL A 119 -5.25 -12.66 1.31
N TRP A 120 -4.31 -13.09 0.48
CA TRP A 120 -4.47 -14.29 -0.32
C TRP A 120 -4.18 -15.52 0.54
N LYS A 121 -5.22 -16.32 0.81
CA LYS A 121 -5.15 -17.53 1.62
C LYS A 121 -6.11 -18.57 1.04
N ASP A 122 -5.71 -19.84 1.00
CA ASP A 122 -6.57 -20.94 0.54
C ASP A 122 -7.18 -20.69 -0.86
N SER A 123 -6.41 -20.06 -1.75
CA SER A 123 -6.80 -19.65 -3.11
C SER A 123 -7.96 -18.64 -3.20
N VAL A 124 -8.21 -17.89 -2.12
CA VAL A 124 -9.23 -16.84 -2.08
C VAL A 124 -8.71 -15.56 -1.40
N TRP A 125 -9.22 -14.41 -1.84
CA TRP A 125 -9.03 -13.15 -1.12
C TRP A 125 -9.89 -13.14 0.14
N THR A 126 -9.24 -13.21 1.30
CA THR A 126 -9.90 -13.19 2.61
C THR A 126 -9.78 -11.79 3.23
N PRO A 127 -10.88 -11.15 3.64
CA PRO A 127 -10.83 -9.86 4.36
C PRO A 127 -10.03 -10.00 5.65
N LEU A 128 -9.16 -9.02 5.91
CA LEU A 128 -8.27 -9.02 7.07
C LEU A 128 -8.51 -7.79 7.97
N ALA A 129 -8.66 -6.61 7.37
CA ALA A 129 -8.94 -5.38 8.11
C ALA A 129 -9.55 -4.34 7.17
N HIS A 130 -10.06 -3.23 7.72
CA HIS A 130 -10.65 -2.16 6.93
C HIS A 130 -10.43 -0.80 7.60
N ALA A 131 -10.63 0.25 6.83
CA ALA A 131 -10.76 1.62 7.31
C ALA A 131 -11.87 2.33 6.52
N ASP A 132 -12.42 3.38 7.11
CA ASP A 132 -13.33 4.27 6.42
C ASP A 132 -12.54 5.41 5.73
N SER A 133 -13.18 6.58 5.58
CA SER A 133 -12.59 7.74 4.90
C SER A 133 -11.41 8.39 5.64
N ALA A 134 -11.13 7.95 6.87
CA ALA A 134 -9.89 8.30 7.54
C ALA A 134 -8.65 7.75 6.81
N LEU A 135 -8.81 6.68 6.00
CA LEU A 135 -7.72 6.00 5.29
C LEU A 135 -6.51 5.67 6.18
N MET A 136 -6.76 5.41 7.47
CA MET A 136 -5.75 5.02 8.44
C MET A 136 -5.93 3.56 8.81
N LEU A 137 -4.93 2.74 8.51
CA LEU A 137 -4.91 1.34 8.87
C LEU A 137 -3.51 0.94 9.34
N THR A 138 -3.43 0.22 10.45
CA THR A 138 -2.19 -0.42 10.90
C THR A 138 -2.45 -1.89 11.18
N HIS A 139 -1.63 -2.76 10.63
CA HIS A 139 -1.76 -4.21 10.81
C HIS A 139 -0.39 -4.87 10.93
N GLU A 140 -0.23 -5.74 11.92
CA GLU A 140 0.99 -6.53 12.14
C GLU A 140 0.79 -7.93 11.56
N PHE A 141 1.69 -8.37 10.69
CA PHE A 141 1.64 -9.70 10.08
C PHE A 141 2.51 -10.70 10.86
N ASP A 142 1.97 -11.90 11.01
CA ASP A 142 2.59 -13.06 11.66
C ASP A 142 2.95 -14.17 10.67
N HIS A 143 2.61 -14.01 9.39
CA HIS A 143 2.92 -14.92 8.29
C HIS A 143 3.17 -14.15 7.00
N ASP A 144 3.77 -14.85 6.04
CA ASP A 144 3.95 -14.35 4.68
C ASP A 144 2.62 -14.42 3.93
N TYR A 145 2.21 -13.28 3.35
CA TYR A 145 1.00 -13.18 2.53
C TYR A 145 1.27 -12.39 1.25
N THR A 146 0.43 -12.63 0.25
CA THR A 146 0.15 -11.59 -0.73
C THR A 146 -1.04 -10.80 -0.22
N CYS A 147 -0.88 -9.49 -0.08
CA CYS A 147 -1.94 -8.59 0.33
C CYS A 147 -2.55 -7.87 -0.86
N LEU A 148 -3.80 -7.44 -0.69
CA LEU A 148 -4.50 -6.55 -1.61
C LEU A 148 -5.24 -5.48 -0.82
N ILE A 149 -5.10 -4.23 -1.23
CA ILE A 149 -5.92 -3.12 -0.74
C ILE A 149 -6.95 -2.78 -1.81
N ARG A 150 -8.22 -2.64 -1.43
CA ARG A 150 -9.28 -2.06 -2.27
C ARG A 150 -9.66 -0.69 -1.75
N LEU A 151 -9.71 0.29 -2.65
CA LEU A 151 -10.28 1.61 -2.45
C LEU A 151 -11.50 1.78 -3.34
N GLN A 152 -12.63 2.17 -2.75
CA GLN A 152 -13.86 2.40 -3.51
C GLN A 152 -14.72 3.50 -2.84
N PRO A 153 -15.15 4.54 -3.59
CA PRO A 153 -16.06 5.56 -3.06
C PRO A 153 -17.50 5.02 -3.00
N GLU A 154 -18.39 5.72 -2.29
CA GLU A 154 -19.83 5.58 -2.48
C GLU A 154 -20.25 5.94 -3.93
N LEU A 155 -21.45 5.51 -4.32
CA LEU A 155 -22.03 5.81 -5.64
C LEU A 155 -22.18 7.33 -5.86
N LEU A 156 -21.93 7.76 -7.11
CA LEU A 156 -22.14 9.14 -7.57
C LEU A 156 -21.31 10.19 -6.81
N VAL A 157 -20.11 9.81 -6.38
CA VAL A 157 -19.21 10.69 -5.63
C VAL A 157 -18.01 11.14 -6.45
N ASN A 158 -17.77 12.45 -6.45
CA ASN A 158 -16.45 12.97 -6.80
C ASN A 158 -15.57 12.97 -5.56
N ALA A 159 -14.51 12.17 -5.58
CA ALA A 159 -13.58 12.11 -4.45
C ALA A 159 -12.14 12.12 -4.90
N TYR A 160 -11.36 13.01 -4.32
CA TYR A 160 -9.91 12.92 -4.37
C TYR A 160 -9.40 12.13 -3.17
N TYR A 161 -8.34 11.35 -3.37
CA TYR A 161 -7.62 10.70 -2.28
C TYR A 161 -6.10 10.84 -2.44
N THR A 162 -5.39 10.90 -1.30
CA THR A 162 -4.01 10.45 -1.19
C THR A 162 -3.97 9.09 -0.51
N LEU A 163 -3.02 8.26 -0.92
CA LEU A 163 -2.73 6.96 -0.32
C LEU A 163 -1.22 6.84 -0.13
N THR A 164 -0.83 6.38 1.05
CA THR A 164 0.55 6.08 1.44
C THR A 164 0.53 4.70 2.08
N ILE A 165 1.26 3.75 1.50
CA ILE A 165 1.39 2.38 1.98
C ILE A 165 2.86 2.14 2.32
N SER A 166 3.14 1.80 3.56
CA SER A 166 4.49 1.57 4.05
C SER A 166 4.55 0.35 4.96
N MET A 167 5.76 -0.18 5.16
CA MET A 167 6.03 -1.23 6.12
C MET A 167 7.07 -0.77 7.12
N THR A 168 6.85 -1.11 8.38
CA THR A 168 7.86 -1.00 9.43
C THR A 168 8.13 -2.36 10.06
N PRO A 169 9.36 -2.65 10.49
CA PRO A 169 9.63 -3.84 11.27
C PRO A 169 8.87 -3.82 12.60
N VAL A 170 8.51 -5.01 13.12
CA VAL A 170 7.89 -5.14 14.45
C VAL A 170 8.85 -4.93 15.60
N LEU A 171 10.16 -5.06 15.36
CA LEU A 171 11.23 -4.87 16.34
C LEU A 171 12.09 -3.65 15.99
N ILE A 172 12.65 -3.02 17.02
CA ILE A 172 13.78 -2.10 16.81
C ILE A 172 15.05 -2.90 16.53
N ASN A 173 16.04 -2.25 15.91
CA ASN A 173 17.36 -2.86 15.73
C ASN A 173 17.97 -3.14 17.12
N PRO A 174 18.39 -4.39 17.42
CA PRO A 174 18.93 -4.73 18.73
C PRO A 174 20.35 -4.20 18.98
N VAL A 175 20.99 -3.53 18.01
CA VAL A 175 22.24 -2.79 18.21
C VAL A 175 21.97 -1.30 18.14
N SER A 176 22.33 -0.58 19.20
CA SER A 176 22.11 0.87 19.29
C SER A 176 22.82 1.63 18.18
N GLY A 177 22.09 2.50 17.48
CA GLY A 177 22.61 3.30 16.36
C GLY A 177 22.88 2.52 15.06
N ALA A 178 22.65 1.21 15.03
CA ALA A 178 22.84 0.41 13.82
C ALA A 178 21.76 0.69 12.77
N SER A 179 22.16 0.61 11.49
CA SER A 179 21.26 0.78 10.35
C SER A 179 21.16 -0.51 9.56
N ASN A 180 20.33 -0.54 8.50
CA ASN A 180 20.28 -1.68 7.58
C ASN A 180 21.67 -2.05 7.01
N ARG A 181 22.57 -1.06 6.85
CA ARG A 181 23.95 -1.27 6.36
C ARG A 181 24.84 -2.02 7.35
N SER A 182 24.46 -2.06 8.63
CA SER A 182 25.19 -2.79 9.66
C SER A 182 24.94 -4.31 9.58
N ILE A 183 23.90 -4.75 8.87
CA ILE A 183 23.58 -6.17 8.71
C ILE A 183 24.42 -6.73 7.56
N GLY A 184 25.38 -7.60 7.88
CA GLY A 184 26.39 -8.06 6.91
C GLY A 184 26.45 -9.57 6.70
N SER A 185 25.76 -10.37 7.51
CA SER A 185 25.62 -11.82 7.31
C SER A 185 24.18 -12.22 7.65
N PHE A 186 23.60 -13.08 6.81
CA PHE A 186 22.16 -13.28 6.70
C PHE A 186 21.74 -14.71 7.06
N TYR A 187 20.46 -14.85 7.37
CA TYR A 187 19.86 -16.14 7.64
C TYR A 187 20.03 -17.07 6.43
N GLY A 188 20.40 -18.33 6.69
CA GLY A 188 20.68 -19.32 5.64
C GLY A 188 22.09 -19.27 5.07
N ASP A 189 22.94 -18.29 5.42
CA ASP A 189 24.34 -18.26 4.97
C ASP A 189 25.08 -19.54 5.40
N VAL A 190 25.90 -20.07 4.49
CA VAL A 190 26.68 -21.29 4.74
C VAL A 190 27.74 -21.04 5.81
N ARG A 191 27.77 -21.90 6.84
CA ARG A 191 28.77 -21.89 7.92
C ARG A 191 29.56 -23.19 7.93
N GLU A 192 30.77 -23.12 8.50
CA GLU A 192 31.62 -24.29 8.76
C GLU A 192 31.81 -25.18 7.51
N SER A 193 32.13 -24.54 6.38
CA SER A 193 32.35 -25.22 5.09
C SER A 193 31.18 -26.08 4.60
N GLY A 194 29.93 -25.68 4.86
CA GLY A 194 28.75 -26.40 4.38
C GLY A 194 28.03 -27.22 5.45
N LYS A 195 28.59 -27.35 6.66
CA LYS A 195 28.05 -28.22 7.70
C LYS A 195 26.83 -27.65 8.42
N ARG A 196 26.64 -26.33 8.39
CA ARG A 196 25.56 -25.65 9.10
C ARG A 196 25.08 -24.42 8.33
N LEU A 197 23.81 -24.08 8.51
CA LEU A 197 23.23 -22.82 8.04
C LEU A 197 23.16 -21.80 9.17
N HIS A 198 23.32 -20.53 8.83
CA HIS A 198 23.19 -19.43 9.76
C HIS A 198 21.72 -19.25 10.20
N GLU A 199 21.43 -19.36 11.51
CA GLU A 199 20.06 -19.28 12.05
C GLU A 199 19.69 -17.88 12.57
N GLY A 200 20.34 -16.85 12.05
CA GLY A 200 20.13 -15.48 12.49
C GLY A 200 20.69 -14.47 11.50
N ILE A 201 20.92 -13.25 11.97
CA ILE A 201 21.66 -12.21 11.25
C ILE A 201 22.83 -11.73 12.10
N ASP A 202 23.90 -11.28 11.45
CA ASP A 202 25.03 -10.64 12.11
C ASP A 202 24.99 -9.13 11.86
N ILE A 203 24.92 -8.36 12.96
CA ILE A 203 24.84 -6.90 12.97
C ILE A 203 26.17 -6.34 13.46
N PHE A 204 26.96 -5.81 12.54
CA PHE A 204 28.31 -5.29 12.80
C PHE A 204 28.26 -3.92 13.48
N ALA A 205 29.05 -3.79 14.54
CA ALA A 205 29.27 -2.54 15.26
C ALA A 205 30.57 -2.61 16.05
N ALA A 206 31.06 -1.45 16.52
CA ALA A 206 32.25 -1.41 17.35
C ALA A 206 32.05 -2.22 18.63
N LYS A 207 33.11 -2.91 19.08
CA LYS A 207 33.13 -3.55 20.40
C LYS A 207 32.73 -2.55 21.49
N GLY A 208 31.89 -2.95 22.43
CA GLY A 208 31.35 -2.07 23.45
C GLY A 208 30.06 -1.32 23.05
N THR A 209 29.61 -1.42 21.80
CA THR A 209 28.32 -0.80 21.40
C THR A 209 27.16 -1.44 22.18
N PRO A 210 26.20 -0.66 22.72
CA PRO A 210 25.06 -1.24 23.45
C PRO A 210 24.20 -2.16 22.60
N ILE A 211 23.92 -3.35 23.12
CA ILE A 211 22.89 -4.26 22.64
C ILE A 211 21.63 -3.99 23.46
N VAL A 212 20.51 -3.72 22.79
CA VAL A 212 19.25 -3.31 23.41
C VAL A 212 18.14 -4.34 23.17
N ALA A 213 17.16 -4.37 24.06
CA ALA A 213 15.99 -5.22 23.93
C ALA A 213 15.14 -4.79 22.71
N PRO A 214 14.93 -5.66 21.71
CA PRO A 214 14.18 -5.33 20.50
C PRO A 214 12.67 -5.12 20.73
N ALA A 215 12.15 -5.63 21.85
CA ALA A 215 10.78 -5.51 22.32
C ALA A 215 10.73 -5.59 23.85
N ALA A 216 9.54 -5.46 24.45
CA ALA A 216 9.36 -5.76 25.87
C ALA A 216 9.31 -7.27 26.11
N GLY A 217 9.86 -7.73 27.24
CA GLY A 217 9.96 -9.17 27.52
C GLY A 217 10.65 -9.51 28.83
N ILE A 218 11.06 -10.78 28.94
CA ILE A 218 11.74 -11.33 30.12
C ILE A 218 13.02 -12.04 29.68
N ILE A 219 14.12 -11.81 30.39
CA ILE A 219 15.38 -12.53 30.17
C ILE A 219 15.24 -13.95 30.70
N THR A 220 15.33 -14.95 29.83
CA THR A 220 15.16 -16.37 30.17
C THR A 220 16.47 -17.06 30.48
N ARG A 221 17.59 -16.56 29.94
CA ARG A 221 18.92 -17.12 30.21
C ARG A 221 20.03 -16.11 29.97
N VAL A 222 21.01 -16.10 30.86
CA VAL A 222 22.30 -15.43 30.67
C VAL A 222 23.38 -16.47 30.91
N GLY A 223 24.33 -16.63 29.99
CA GLY A 223 25.35 -17.66 30.14
C GLY A 223 26.47 -17.60 29.10
N THR A 224 27.33 -18.62 29.10
CA THR A 224 28.41 -18.76 28.11
C THR A 224 28.29 -20.11 27.39
N SER A 225 28.63 -20.15 26.10
CA SER A 225 28.70 -21.37 25.30
C SER A 225 29.90 -21.34 24.36
N THR A 226 30.34 -22.51 23.89
CA THR A 226 31.49 -22.62 22.97
C THR A 226 31.26 -21.85 21.66
N LEU A 227 30.08 -22.00 21.05
CA LEU A 227 29.75 -21.35 19.79
C LEU A 227 29.38 -19.87 20.00
N GLY A 228 28.37 -19.60 20.83
CA GLY A 228 27.85 -18.25 21.02
C GLY A 228 28.69 -17.32 21.89
N GLY A 229 29.71 -17.85 22.59
CA GLY A 229 30.45 -17.06 23.57
C GLY A 229 29.54 -16.65 24.72
N LYS A 230 29.59 -15.38 25.13
CA LYS A 230 28.64 -14.81 26.09
C LYS A 230 27.31 -14.55 25.39
N VAL A 231 26.22 -15.06 25.96
CA VAL A 231 24.90 -15.06 25.34
C VAL A 231 23.79 -14.58 26.26
N VAL A 232 22.78 -13.95 25.69
CA VAL A 232 21.52 -13.62 26.37
C VAL A 232 20.37 -14.26 25.59
N TRP A 233 19.41 -14.82 26.30
CA TRP A 233 18.12 -15.23 25.75
C TRP A 233 17.02 -14.40 26.39
N MET A 234 16.08 -13.94 25.56
CA MET A 234 14.94 -13.15 25.97
C MET A 234 13.66 -13.74 25.37
N GLN A 235 12.60 -13.85 26.15
CA GLN A 235 11.27 -14.18 25.69
C GLN A 235 10.46 -12.90 25.44
N ASP A 236 9.93 -12.73 24.23
CA ASP A 236 9.05 -11.64 23.84
C ASP A 236 7.71 -11.74 24.59
N GLY A 237 7.24 -10.62 25.15
CA GLY A 237 6.01 -10.56 25.93
C GLY A 237 4.70 -10.53 25.13
N LYS A 238 4.76 -10.27 23.81
CA LYS A 238 3.59 -10.15 22.92
C LYS A 238 3.50 -11.30 21.92
N ARG A 239 4.60 -11.63 21.25
CA ARG A 239 4.67 -12.52 20.09
C ARG A 239 5.01 -13.97 20.43
N GLY A 240 5.45 -14.22 21.67
CA GLY A 240 5.89 -15.55 22.07
C GLY A 240 7.20 -16.01 21.41
N HIS A 241 7.96 -15.11 20.78
CA HIS A 241 9.28 -15.42 20.21
C HIS A 241 10.38 -15.43 21.29
N SER A 242 11.36 -16.31 21.13
CA SER A 242 12.62 -16.32 21.85
C SER A 242 13.70 -15.62 21.01
N TYR A 243 14.31 -14.58 21.58
CA TYR A 243 15.40 -13.82 20.99
C TYR A 243 16.73 -14.27 21.56
N TYR A 244 17.68 -14.56 20.68
CA TYR A 244 19.03 -14.98 21.02
C TYR A 244 20.04 -13.90 20.65
N PHE A 245 20.88 -13.53 21.61
CA PHE A 245 21.95 -12.55 21.45
C PHE A 245 23.27 -13.26 21.76
N ALA A 246 24.21 -13.25 20.82
CA ALA A 246 25.50 -13.93 20.96
C ALA A 246 26.70 -13.06 20.58
N HIS A 247 27.88 -13.56 20.96
CA HIS A 247 29.18 -12.92 20.80
C HIS A 247 29.38 -11.68 21.66
N LEU A 248 28.60 -11.52 22.74
CA LEU A 248 28.66 -10.36 23.62
C LEU A 248 30.06 -10.21 24.25
N ASP A 249 30.49 -8.96 24.45
CA ASP A 249 31.65 -8.66 25.29
C ASP A 249 31.28 -8.65 26.78
N GLU A 250 30.10 -8.11 27.10
CA GLU A 250 29.58 -8.04 28.46
C GLU A 250 28.05 -8.29 28.48
N GLN A 251 27.57 -8.94 29.54
CA GLN A 251 26.16 -9.19 29.80
C GLN A 251 25.73 -8.32 30.98
N LEU A 252 24.82 -7.38 30.75
CA LEU A 252 24.43 -6.36 31.73
C LEU A 252 23.10 -6.68 32.42
N VAL A 253 22.51 -7.84 32.13
CA VAL A 253 21.24 -8.30 32.68
C VAL A 253 21.38 -9.66 33.37
N LYS A 254 20.35 -10.04 34.12
CA LYS A 254 20.26 -11.32 34.83
C LYS A 254 19.01 -12.08 34.40
N THR A 255 19.06 -13.41 34.46
CA THR A 255 17.89 -14.27 34.25
C THR A 255 16.74 -13.84 35.18
N GLY A 256 15.51 -13.80 34.64
CA GLY A 256 14.31 -13.36 35.33
C GLY A 256 14.03 -11.85 35.24
N ALA A 257 14.98 -11.04 34.74
CA ALA A 257 14.77 -9.61 34.59
C ALA A 257 13.68 -9.31 33.54
N ARG A 258 12.76 -8.40 33.87
CA ARG A 258 11.83 -7.79 32.92
C ARG A 258 12.50 -6.60 32.25
N VAL A 259 12.37 -6.50 30.93
CA VAL A 259 12.96 -5.43 30.13
C VAL A 259 11.90 -4.78 29.25
N LYS A 260 12.03 -3.47 29.05
CA LYS A 260 11.29 -2.70 28.06
C LYS A 260 12.08 -2.64 26.76
N GLN A 261 11.38 -2.36 25.66
CA GLN A 261 12.04 -2.09 24.38
C GLN A 261 13.05 -0.94 24.56
N GLY A 262 14.28 -1.14 24.11
CA GLY A 262 15.38 -0.18 24.22
C GLY A 262 16.26 -0.33 25.47
N ASP A 263 15.89 -1.13 26.46
CA ASP A 263 16.74 -1.37 27.63
C ASP A 263 18.03 -2.10 27.21
N THR A 264 19.17 -1.70 27.76
CA THR A 264 20.46 -2.32 27.43
C THR A 264 20.60 -3.70 28.07
N LEU A 265 20.89 -4.70 27.26
CA LEU A 265 21.06 -6.11 27.65
C LEU A 265 22.53 -6.50 27.85
N GLY A 266 23.43 -5.84 27.12
CA GLY A 266 24.85 -6.18 27.06
C GLY A 266 25.59 -5.30 26.06
N LEU A 267 26.84 -5.66 25.78
CA LEU A 267 27.70 -4.92 24.87
C LEU A 267 28.18 -5.81 23.72
N VAL A 268 28.22 -5.26 22.50
CA VAL A 268 28.74 -5.92 21.30
C VAL A 268 30.18 -6.38 21.54
N GLY A 269 30.49 -7.60 21.11
CA GLY A 269 31.83 -8.17 21.21
C GLY A 269 32.16 -9.09 20.05
N ASN A 270 33.01 -10.07 20.33
CA ASN A 270 33.39 -11.12 19.41
C ASN A 270 33.73 -12.42 20.18
N THR A 271 33.01 -12.73 21.27
CA THR A 271 33.30 -13.93 22.07
C THR A 271 32.78 -15.21 21.40
N GLY A 272 33.25 -16.38 21.83
CA GLY A 272 32.87 -17.67 21.24
C GLY A 272 33.62 -17.95 19.93
N ASN A 273 32.91 -18.48 18.93
CA ASN A 273 33.52 -18.76 17.61
C ASN A 273 33.79 -17.50 16.77
N ALA A 274 33.27 -16.33 17.18
CA ALA A 274 33.52 -15.04 16.54
C ALA A 274 34.87 -14.40 16.89
N ARG A 275 35.70 -15.02 17.74
CA ARG A 275 36.93 -14.41 18.29
C ARG A 275 37.91 -13.88 17.25
N THR A 276 37.91 -14.44 16.04
CA THR A 276 38.79 -14.06 14.94
C THR A 276 38.09 -13.26 13.85
N THR A 277 36.86 -12.80 14.08
CA THR A 277 36.09 -11.99 13.12
C THR A 277 35.86 -10.57 13.66
N PRO A 278 35.47 -9.60 12.80
CA PRO A 278 35.09 -8.26 13.26
C PRO A 278 33.94 -8.34 14.27
N SER A 279 33.92 -7.43 15.24
CA SER A 279 32.88 -7.39 16.28
C SER A 279 31.49 -7.20 15.69
N HIS A 280 30.54 -8.01 16.18
CA HIS A 280 29.15 -8.01 15.76
C HIS A 280 28.26 -8.63 16.82
N LEU A 281 26.97 -8.33 16.75
CA LEU A 281 25.93 -9.11 17.42
C LEU A 281 25.43 -10.19 16.45
N HIS A 282 25.47 -11.45 16.87
CA HIS A 282 24.62 -12.46 16.25
C HIS A 282 23.24 -12.41 16.90
N PHE A 283 22.20 -12.17 16.11
CA PHE A 283 20.81 -12.06 16.54
C PHE A 283 19.93 -13.13 15.88
N GLY A 284 19.32 -13.99 16.68
CA GLY A 284 18.41 -15.05 16.23
C GLY A 284 17.00 -14.90 16.78
N ILE A 285 16.00 -15.34 16.02
CA ILE A 285 14.59 -15.38 16.43
C ILE A 285 14.11 -16.82 16.35
N TYR A 286 13.50 -17.31 17.43
CA TYR A 286 13.06 -18.69 17.57
C TYR A 286 11.61 -18.76 18.07
N GLN A 287 10.85 -19.73 17.60
CA GLN A 287 9.56 -20.11 18.19
C GLN A 287 9.50 -21.64 18.31
N VAL A 288 9.08 -22.33 17.25
CA VAL A 288 9.27 -23.79 17.09
C VAL A 288 10.57 -24.09 16.34
N ARG A 289 10.90 -23.25 15.36
CA ARG A 289 12.14 -23.27 14.57
C ARG A 289 12.72 -21.86 14.54
N SER A 290 13.93 -21.73 14.03
CA SER A 290 14.52 -20.42 13.70
C SER A 290 13.71 -19.72 12.61
N LYS A 291 13.59 -18.40 12.73
CA LYS A 291 12.95 -17.51 11.76
C LYS A 291 14.00 -16.54 11.22
N ASP A 292 13.87 -16.12 9.96
CA ASP A 292 14.73 -15.09 9.38
C ASP A 292 14.51 -13.74 10.08
N PRO A 293 15.47 -13.23 10.88
CA PRO A 293 15.30 -11.99 11.61
C PRO A 293 15.25 -10.74 10.73
N ILE A 294 15.66 -10.82 9.46
CA ILE A 294 15.78 -9.62 8.61
C ILE A 294 14.46 -8.88 8.48
N HIS A 295 13.33 -9.59 8.39
CA HIS A 295 12.01 -8.99 8.23
C HIS A 295 11.50 -8.31 9.51
N TYR A 296 12.04 -8.73 10.66
CA TYR A 296 11.66 -8.23 11.98
C TYR A 296 12.38 -6.96 12.39
N VAL A 297 13.56 -6.67 11.84
CA VAL A 297 14.40 -5.52 12.25
C VAL A 297 14.74 -4.56 11.11
N ARG A 298 14.63 -5.00 9.84
CA ARG A 298 15.03 -4.17 8.70
C ARG A 298 13.98 -3.08 8.46
N THR A 299 14.41 -1.84 8.61
CA THR A 299 13.61 -0.68 8.24
C THR A 299 13.47 -0.59 6.73
N MET A 300 12.28 -0.30 6.20
CA MET A 300 12.17 0.11 4.80
C MET A 300 12.47 1.61 4.71
N ASP A 301 12.99 2.06 3.57
CA ASP A 301 13.18 3.49 3.34
C ASP A 301 11.87 4.24 3.61
N ALA A 302 11.96 5.41 4.26
CA ALA A 302 10.78 6.23 4.46
C ALA A 302 10.24 6.73 3.11
N LEU A 303 8.91 6.77 2.96
CA LEU A 303 8.32 7.53 1.85
C LEU A 303 8.71 8.99 1.99
N VAL A 304 9.55 9.45 1.06
CA VAL A 304 9.85 10.87 0.92
C VAL A 304 8.68 11.48 0.15
N ASN A 305 7.77 12.07 0.92
CA ASN A 305 6.64 12.94 0.55
C ASN A 305 5.34 12.24 0.14
N SER A 306 4.26 12.57 0.85
CA SER A 306 2.91 12.45 0.31
C SER A 306 2.81 13.29 -0.96
N LEU A 307 2.25 12.72 -2.02
CA LEU A 307 2.05 13.46 -3.26
C LEU A 307 1.01 14.57 -3.02
N PRO A 308 1.28 15.82 -3.46
CA PRO A 308 0.32 16.89 -3.31
C PRO A 308 -0.96 16.61 -4.10
N LEU A 309 -2.04 17.24 -3.65
CA LEU A 309 -3.33 17.30 -4.33
C LEU A 309 -3.23 18.11 -5.61
N ASP A 310 -2.83 17.47 -6.70
CA ASP A 310 -3.00 17.98 -8.05
C ASP A 310 -4.26 17.37 -8.66
N THR A 311 -5.31 18.16 -8.89
CA THR A 311 -6.54 17.71 -9.54
C THR A 311 -6.57 18.04 -11.03
N ALA A 312 -5.56 18.71 -11.57
CA ALA A 312 -5.60 19.21 -12.95
C ALA A 312 -5.71 18.08 -13.99
N PHE A 313 -5.20 16.89 -13.66
CA PHE A 313 -5.26 15.73 -14.55
C PHE A 313 -6.66 15.10 -14.65
N SER A 314 -7.58 15.38 -13.72
CA SER A 314 -8.84 14.62 -13.61
C SER A 314 -9.93 15.04 -14.60
N VAL A 315 -9.76 16.14 -15.32
CA VAL A 315 -10.84 16.77 -16.11
C VAL A 315 -10.66 16.67 -17.62
N GLN A 316 -9.53 16.12 -18.10
CA GLN A 316 -9.20 16.16 -19.51
C GLN A 316 -8.63 14.83 -20.03
N ALA A 317 -8.87 14.56 -21.31
CA ALA A 317 -8.24 13.46 -22.04
C ALA A 317 -6.75 13.72 -22.22
N TYR A 318 -5.95 12.65 -22.23
CA TYR A 318 -4.52 12.70 -22.51
C TYR A 318 -4.19 11.83 -23.72
N ARG A 319 -3.04 12.11 -24.32
CA ARG A 319 -2.48 11.30 -25.39
C ARG A 319 -0.99 11.06 -25.22
N VAL A 320 -0.54 9.93 -25.72
CA VAL A 320 0.89 9.62 -25.87
C VAL A 320 1.49 10.54 -26.91
N HIS A 321 2.61 11.21 -26.60
CA HIS A 321 3.31 12.06 -27.59
C HIS A 321 4.63 11.44 -28.07
N GLU A 322 5.20 10.50 -27.32
CA GLU A 322 6.35 9.70 -27.75
C GLU A 322 5.97 8.73 -28.87
N LYS A 323 6.96 8.22 -29.62
CA LYS A 323 6.72 7.25 -30.70
C LYS A 323 6.10 5.95 -30.17
N LYS A 324 6.55 5.52 -28.99
CA LYS A 324 6.20 4.26 -28.35
C LYS A 324 6.27 4.45 -26.84
N THR A 325 5.19 4.17 -26.13
CA THR A 325 5.14 4.24 -24.67
C THR A 325 4.66 2.91 -24.11
N VAL A 326 5.31 2.42 -23.06
CA VAL A 326 4.97 1.14 -22.44
C VAL A 326 4.01 1.35 -21.28
N LEU A 327 2.85 0.70 -21.33
CA LEU A 327 1.93 0.55 -20.21
C LEU A 327 2.38 -0.62 -19.34
N ARG A 328 2.75 -0.33 -18.09
CA ARG A 328 3.28 -1.31 -17.12
C ARG A 328 2.27 -1.71 -16.07
N ALA A 329 2.52 -2.85 -15.44
CA ALA A 329 1.70 -3.35 -14.33
C ALA A 329 1.88 -2.57 -13.01
N GLY A 330 2.87 -1.66 -12.91
CA GLY A 330 3.12 -0.82 -11.73
C GLY A 330 4.08 0.35 -12.06
N PRO A 331 4.25 1.33 -11.16
CA PRO A 331 5.04 2.56 -11.39
C PRO A 331 6.56 2.34 -11.24
N ASP A 332 7.09 1.35 -11.95
CA ASP A 332 8.52 1.04 -11.98
C ASP A 332 8.86 0.38 -13.33
N GLU A 333 10.01 0.76 -13.90
CA GLU A 333 10.50 0.23 -15.17
C GLU A 333 10.76 -1.29 -15.14
N LYS A 334 11.02 -1.86 -13.96
CA LYS A 334 11.21 -3.30 -13.76
C LYS A 334 9.90 -4.10 -13.84
N ARG A 335 8.75 -3.43 -13.80
CA ARG A 335 7.45 -4.12 -13.78
C ARG A 335 7.08 -4.66 -15.17
N PRO A 336 6.36 -5.80 -15.21
CA PRO A 336 5.95 -6.42 -16.46
C PRO A 336 5.25 -5.44 -17.40
N LEU A 337 5.58 -5.56 -18.69
CA LEU A 337 4.88 -4.87 -19.76
C LEU A 337 3.48 -5.46 -19.90
N LYS A 338 2.45 -4.61 -19.90
CA LYS A 338 1.08 -5.01 -20.25
C LYS A 338 0.81 -4.77 -21.74
N VAL A 339 1.05 -3.53 -22.19
CA VAL A 339 0.71 -3.07 -23.55
C VAL A 339 1.73 -2.05 -24.03
N THR A 340 1.98 -2.01 -25.34
CA THR A 340 2.65 -0.90 -26.00
C THR A 340 1.62 0.05 -26.61
N LEU A 341 1.76 1.35 -26.33
CA LEU A 341 0.94 2.42 -26.89
C LEU A 341 1.73 3.18 -27.95
N ALA A 342 1.09 3.45 -29.09
CA ALA A 342 1.65 4.25 -30.17
C ALA A 342 1.49 5.76 -29.91
N LYS A 343 2.20 6.58 -30.68
CA LYS A 343 1.99 8.03 -30.70
C LYS A 343 0.52 8.38 -30.96
N ASN A 344 0.01 9.36 -30.23
CA ASN A 344 -1.37 9.82 -30.17
C ASN A 344 -2.37 8.81 -29.57
N ALA A 345 -1.92 7.71 -28.95
CA ALA A 345 -2.82 6.81 -28.25
C ALA A 345 -3.54 7.54 -27.10
N TYR A 346 -4.85 7.37 -27.01
CA TYR A 346 -5.68 7.92 -25.93
C TYR A 346 -5.36 7.24 -24.61
N VAL A 347 -5.27 8.04 -23.55
CA VAL A 347 -5.23 7.56 -22.17
C VAL A 347 -6.05 8.48 -21.27
N LYS A 348 -6.73 7.90 -20.28
CA LYS A 348 -7.34 8.64 -19.18
C LYS A 348 -6.45 8.55 -17.96
N ILE A 349 -6.09 9.68 -17.34
CA ILE A 349 -5.32 9.67 -16.10
C ILE A 349 -6.26 9.40 -14.92
N LEU A 350 -5.93 8.36 -14.15
CA LEU A 350 -6.68 7.98 -12.96
C LEU A 350 -6.02 8.48 -11.68
N ALA A 351 -4.69 8.46 -11.64
CA ALA A 351 -3.92 8.82 -10.47
C ALA A 351 -2.45 9.09 -10.82
N GLN A 352 -1.70 9.66 -9.88
CA GLN A 352 -0.29 9.98 -9.99
C GLN A 352 0.51 9.30 -8.89
N SER A 353 1.64 8.71 -9.25
CA SER A 353 2.63 8.15 -8.32
C SER A 353 4.05 8.57 -8.75
N LYS A 354 4.67 9.50 -8.03
CA LYS A 354 5.98 10.11 -8.39
C LYS A 354 6.01 10.60 -9.86
N ASP A 355 6.84 9.98 -10.70
CA ASP A 355 7.01 10.27 -12.13
C ASP A 355 6.07 9.46 -13.04
N TRP A 356 5.10 8.76 -12.46
CA TRP A 356 4.17 7.89 -13.17
C TRP A 356 2.74 8.38 -13.05
N TYR A 357 1.97 8.18 -14.12
CA TYR A 357 0.52 8.22 -14.09
C TYR A 357 -0.01 6.79 -14.12
N ARG A 358 -0.97 6.51 -13.23
CA ARG A 358 -1.91 5.41 -13.40
C ARG A 358 -2.92 5.85 -14.44
N VAL A 359 -3.13 5.04 -15.47
CA VAL A 359 -4.03 5.35 -16.57
C VAL A 359 -5.00 4.22 -16.85
N SER A 360 -6.14 4.58 -17.42
CA SER A 360 -7.12 3.66 -18.01
C SER A 360 -7.16 3.84 -19.51
N LEU A 361 -7.25 2.72 -20.23
CA LEU A 361 -7.54 2.69 -21.66
C LEU A 361 -9.07 2.62 -21.87
N PRO A 362 -9.57 2.97 -23.07
CA PRO A 362 -11.00 2.87 -23.39
C PRO A 362 -11.60 1.47 -23.21
N ASP A 363 -10.79 0.42 -23.33
CA ASP A 363 -11.19 -0.98 -23.07
C ASP A 363 -11.07 -1.39 -21.59
N LYS A 364 -10.96 -0.41 -20.68
CA LYS A 364 -10.84 -0.55 -19.23
C LYS A 364 -9.55 -1.19 -18.73
N ARG A 365 -8.59 -1.54 -19.60
CA ARG A 365 -7.27 -1.97 -19.14
C ARG A 365 -6.56 -0.83 -18.43
N GLN A 366 -6.08 -1.10 -17.22
CA GLN A 366 -5.31 -0.14 -16.45
C GLN A 366 -3.82 -0.50 -16.36
N GLY A 367 -2.99 0.51 -16.14
CA GLY A 367 -1.56 0.36 -15.88
C GLY A 367 -0.88 1.70 -15.62
N TYR A 368 0.44 1.70 -15.66
CA TYR A 368 1.26 2.89 -15.39
C TYR A 368 2.10 3.27 -16.60
N ILE A 369 2.23 4.57 -16.82
CA ILE A 369 3.09 5.18 -17.83
C ILE A 369 3.87 6.33 -17.20
N LEU A 370 5.02 6.67 -17.79
CA LEU A 370 5.80 7.83 -17.35
C LEU A 370 5.03 9.11 -17.66
N ARG A 371 4.95 10.04 -16.69
CA ARG A 371 4.24 11.33 -16.85
C ARG A 371 4.75 12.11 -18.05
N LYS A 372 6.07 12.11 -18.25
CA LYS A 372 6.75 12.76 -19.37
C LYS A 372 6.41 12.18 -20.75
N SER A 373 5.70 11.05 -20.85
CA SER A 373 5.38 10.40 -22.13
C SER A 373 4.01 10.81 -22.70
N VAL A 374 3.23 11.55 -21.91
CA VAL A 374 1.88 11.99 -22.27
C VAL A 374 1.71 13.49 -22.15
N SER A 375 0.77 14.01 -22.91
CA SER A 375 0.33 15.40 -22.83
C SER A 375 -1.20 15.45 -22.81
N PRO A 376 -1.81 16.55 -22.35
CA PRO A 376 -3.22 16.82 -22.58
C PRO A 376 -3.57 16.68 -24.06
N ALA A 377 -4.76 16.16 -24.35
CA ALA A 377 -5.33 16.03 -25.69
C ALA A 377 -6.37 17.13 -25.92
N ASP A 378 -5.98 18.37 -25.68
CA ASP A 378 -6.81 19.59 -25.77
C ASP A 378 -6.87 20.17 -27.19
N LYS A 379 -5.82 19.92 -28.00
CA LYS A 379 -5.69 20.39 -29.38
C LYS A 379 -5.29 19.27 -30.32
N GLY A 380 -5.89 19.25 -31.51
CA GLY A 380 -5.80 18.17 -32.47
C GLY A 380 -5.61 18.61 -33.91
N LYS A 381 -5.68 17.63 -34.82
CA LYS A 381 -5.68 17.88 -36.26
C LYS A 381 -7.13 17.99 -36.75
N PHE A 382 -7.46 19.08 -37.42
CA PHE A 382 -8.75 19.20 -38.10
C PHE A 382 -8.79 18.33 -39.36
N VAL A 383 -9.89 17.58 -39.50
CA VAL A 383 -10.18 16.73 -40.66
C VAL A 383 -11.64 16.94 -41.05
N LYS A 384 -11.93 16.93 -42.36
CA LYS A 384 -13.30 16.92 -42.87
C LYS A 384 -13.72 15.47 -43.08
N LEU A 385 -14.94 15.13 -42.66
CA LEU A 385 -15.46 13.78 -42.85
C LEU A 385 -15.69 13.48 -44.35
N ASN A 386 -15.24 12.32 -44.81
CA ASN A 386 -15.40 11.91 -46.21
C ASN A 386 -16.79 11.32 -46.50
N ALA A 387 -17.49 10.86 -45.46
CA ALA A 387 -18.85 10.31 -45.48
C ALA A 387 -19.56 10.67 -44.17
N PRO A 388 -20.90 10.51 -44.08
CA PRO A 388 -21.59 10.59 -42.80
C PRO A 388 -21.01 9.61 -41.78
N ALA A 389 -20.95 10.00 -40.51
CA ALA A 389 -20.38 9.19 -39.45
C ALA A 389 -21.15 9.38 -38.14
N THR A 390 -21.20 8.34 -37.32
CA THR A 390 -21.84 8.38 -36.00
C THR A 390 -20.80 8.69 -34.94
N LEU A 391 -21.00 9.77 -34.17
CA LEU A 391 -20.21 10.07 -32.98
C LEU A 391 -20.67 9.14 -31.85
N LEU A 392 -19.78 8.28 -31.40
CA LEU A 392 -20.03 7.22 -30.44
C LEU A 392 -19.64 7.64 -29.01
N SER A 393 -20.38 7.16 -28.01
CA SER A 393 -20.05 7.39 -26.59
C SER A 393 -18.89 6.52 -26.11
N GLU A 394 -18.69 5.34 -26.70
CA GLU A 394 -17.62 4.39 -26.36
C GLU A 394 -16.87 3.89 -27.60
N VAL A 395 -15.75 3.19 -27.39
CA VAL A 395 -14.97 2.53 -28.45
C VAL A 395 -15.59 1.20 -28.91
N LYS A 396 -16.89 1.21 -29.18
CA LYS A 396 -17.65 0.06 -29.67
C LYS A 396 -18.64 0.50 -30.75
N ASP A 397 -18.70 -0.26 -31.84
CA ASP A 397 -19.53 0.07 -33.01
C ASP A 397 -21.04 0.12 -32.69
N ASP A 398 -21.48 -0.60 -31.64
CA ASP A 398 -22.86 -0.67 -31.16
C ASP A 398 -23.15 0.25 -29.96
N SER A 399 -22.20 1.12 -29.58
CA SER A 399 -22.41 2.07 -28.48
C SER A 399 -23.42 3.17 -28.83
N ILE A 400 -23.99 3.77 -27.79
CA ILE A 400 -25.03 4.81 -27.92
C ILE A 400 -24.48 5.98 -28.76
N PRO A 401 -25.15 6.36 -29.85
CA PRO A 401 -24.82 7.56 -30.62
C PRO A 401 -24.96 8.82 -29.77
N LEU A 402 -23.90 9.62 -29.70
CA LEU A 402 -23.93 10.99 -29.17
C LEU A 402 -24.46 11.97 -30.21
N ALA A 403 -24.08 11.77 -31.48
CA ALA A 403 -24.51 12.60 -32.60
C ALA A 403 -24.35 11.89 -33.94
N TYR A 404 -25.11 12.34 -34.94
CA TYR A 404 -24.92 11.94 -36.34
C TYR A 404 -24.27 13.08 -37.10
N LEU A 405 -23.07 12.85 -37.63
CA LEU A 405 -22.26 13.84 -38.32
C LEU A 405 -22.43 13.69 -39.83
N THR A 406 -22.53 14.82 -40.53
CA THR A 406 -22.71 14.85 -41.97
C THR A 406 -21.37 14.84 -42.71
N LYS A 407 -21.41 14.44 -43.99
CA LYS A 407 -20.26 14.53 -44.89
C LYS A 407 -19.72 15.97 -44.92
N SER A 408 -18.40 16.11 -44.99
CA SER A 408 -17.64 17.37 -44.99
C SER A 408 -17.66 18.16 -43.68
N MET A 409 -18.34 17.67 -42.63
CA MET A 409 -18.31 18.30 -41.31
C MET A 409 -16.87 18.27 -40.77
N PRO A 410 -16.31 19.40 -40.30
CA PRO A 410 -14.98 19.43 -39.69
C PRO A 410 -15.02 18.87 -38.27
N VAL A 411 -14.08 17.98 -37.96
CA VAL A 411 -13.83 17.45 -36.62
C VAL A 411 -12.35 17.60 -36.26
N GLU A 412 -12.06 17.82 -34.99
CA GLU A 412 -10.71 17.91 -34.45
C GLU A 412 -10.30 16.56 -33.86
N ILE A 413 -9.33 15.86 -34.45
CA ILE A 413 -8.82 14.58 -33.94
C ILE A 413 -7.84 14.85 -32.81
N LEU A 414 -8.22 14.43 -31.60
CA LEU A 414 -7.47 14.67 -30.37
C LEU A 414 -6.53 13.51 -30.04
N ALA A 415 -7.00 12.27 -30.16
CA ALA A 415 -6.26 11.04 -29.87
C ALA A 415 -6.83 9.83 -30.64
N ASN A 416 -6.20 8.67 -30.52
CA ASN A 416 -6.61 7.43 -31.21
C ASN A 416 -6.64 6.23 -30.26
N PHE A 417 -7.48 5.25 -30.57
CA PHE A 417 -7.49 3.96 -29.92
C PHE A 417 -7.91 2.87 -30.91
N GLY A 418 -6.97 2.02 -31.33
CA GLY A 418 -7.21 1.05 -32.41
C GLY A 418 -7.72 1.76 -33.67
N ARG A 419 -8.87 1.31 -34.21
CA ARG A 419 -9.54 1.92 -35.37
C ARG A 419 -10.35 3.18 -35.05
N TYR A 420 -10.44 3.55 -33.77
CA TYR A 420 -11.26 4.67 -33.32
C TYR A 420 -10.42 5.93 -33.15
N SER A 421 -10.98 7.07 -33.54
CA SER A 421 -10.43 8.40 -33.30
C SER A 421 -11.26 9.11 -32.24
N PHE A 422 -10.62 9.61 -31.20
CA PHE A 422 -11.24 10.49 -30.22
C PHE A 422 -11.25 11.90 -30.78
N VAL A 423 -12.44 12.48 -30.95
CA VAL A 423 -12.61 13.74 -31.66
C VAL A 423 -13.42 14.75 -30.86
N LYS A 424 -13.26 16.02 -31.25
CA LYS A 424 -14.11 17.12 -30.82
C LYS A 424 -14.75 17.80 -32.02
N THR A 425 -16.05 18.03 -31.96
CA THR A 425 -16.82 18.74 -32.99
C THR A 425 -16.72 20.25 -32.79
N LYS A 426 -17.16 21.04 -33.78
CA LYS A 426 -17.11 22.52 -33.73
C LYS A 426 -17.98 23.10 -32.60
N ASP A 427 -19.10 22.45 -32.30
CA ASP A 427 -20.01 22.75 -31.19
C ASP A 427 -19.54 22.21 -29.84
N GLY A 428 -18.37 21.57 -29.79
CA GLY A 428 -17.71 21.17 -28.55
C GLY A 428 -18.10 19.78 -28.03
N MET A 429 -18.91 19.01 -28.77
CA MET A 429 -19.16 17.61 -28.41
C MET A 429 -17.91 16.77 -28.59
N VAL A 430 -17.68 15.85 -27.66
CA VAL A 430 -16.51 14.98 -27.63
C VAL A 430 -16.96 13.53 -27.63
N GLY A 431 -16.35 12.71 -28.49
CA GLY A 431 -16.72 11.31 -28.64
C GLY A 431 -15.77 10.54 -29.57
N TRP A 432 -16.20 9.35 -29.97
CA TRP A 432 -15.41 8.42 -30.77
C TRP A 432 -15.96 8.30 -32.19
N LEU A 433 -15.07 8.21 -33.17
CA LEU A 433 -15.42 7.93 -34.56
C LEU A 433 -14.67 6.69 -35.04
N ALA A 434 -15.41 5.72 -35.58
CA ALA A 434 -14.85 4.48 -36.11
C ALA A 434 -14.26 4.67 -37.52
N GLY A 435 -13.13 4.03 -37.80
CA GLY A 435 -12.60 3.91 -39.16
C GLY A 435 -11.92 5.17 -39.71
N MET A 436 -11.44 6.06 -38.84
CA MET A 436 -10.77 7.31 -39.26
C MET A 436 -9.24 7.31 -39.16
N SER A 437 -8.62 6.22 -38.68
CA SER A 437 -7.15 6.12 -38.65
C SER A 437 -6.60 5.90 -40.06
N ARG A 438 -5.89 6.94 -40.55
CA ARG A 438 -5.08 7.07 -41.78
C ARG A 438 -5.06 5.92 -42.78
#